data_AF-A0A453KG54-F1
#
_entry.id   AF-A0A453KG54-F1
#
_cell.length_a   1.000
_cell.length_b   1.000
_cell.length_c   1.000
_cell.angle_alpha   90.00
_cell.angle_beta   90.00
_cell.angle_gamma   90.00
#
_symmetry.space_group_name_H-M   'P 1'
#
loop_
_entity.id
_entity.type
_entity.pdbx_description
1 polymer ?
#
loop_
_entity_poly.entity_id
_entity_poly.type
_entity_poly.pdbx_seq_one_letter_code
_entity_poly.pdbx_strand_id
1 'polypeptide(L)' 'MAAFSQFYNLAGRNFAMLNTALVALLPKKDGASSVTDYRPISLIHSVAKLISKVLSMRLATIM' A
#
# COMPACT_ATOMS: atom_id res chain seq x y z
N MET A 1 -17.93 -9.18 -1.59
CA MET A 1 -17.55 -8.37 -2.77
C MET A 1 -17.92 -6.88 -2.69
N ALA A 2 -18.70 -6.41 -1.71
CA ALA A 2 -19.15 -5.00 -1.65
C ALA A 2 -18.03 -3.95 -1.62
N ALA A 3 -16.94 -4.18 -0.88
CA ALA A 3 -15.80 -3.24 -0.86
C ALA A 3 -15.09 -3.16 -2.23
N PHE A 4 -14.92 -4.31 -2.89
CA PHE A 4 -14.33 -4.36 -4.23
C PHE A 4 -15.25 -3.76 -5.30
N SER A 5 -16.57 -3.94 -5.19
CA SER A 5 -17.53 -3.32 -6.11
C SER A 5 -17.61 -1.80 -5.90
N GLN A 6 -17.54 -1.31 -4.66
CA GLN A 6 -17.42 0.12 -4.39
C GLN A 6 -16.13 0.70 -4.95
N PHE A 7 -15.00 -0.01 -4.79
CA PHE A 7 -13.72 0.39 -5.38
C PHE A 7 -13.79 0.44 -6.91
N TYR A 8 -14.31 -0.62 -7.54
CA TYR A 8 -14.45 -0.71 -9.00
C TYR A 8 -15.35 0.39 -9.58
N ASN A 9 -16.49 0.64 -8.95
CA ASN A 9 -17.44 1.67 -9.38
C ASN A 9 -17.01 3.09 -8.96
N LEU A 10 -15.83 3.25 -8.35
CA LEU A 10 -15.36 4.51 -7.74
C LEU A 10 -16.41 5.15 -6.80
N ALA A 11 -17.30 4.34 -6.24
CA ALA A 11 -18.49 4.75 -5.50
C ALA A 11 -18.19 5.00 -4.01
N GLY A 12 -16.93 5.23 -3.65
CA GLY A 12 -16.48 5.54 -2.30
C GLY A 12 -16.37 7.04 -2.10
N ARG A 13 -17.07 7.57 -1.08
CA ARG A 13 -17.05 9.00 -0.73
C ARG A 13 -15.65 9.55 -0.41
N ASN A 14 -14.67 8.71 -0.07
CA ASN A 14 -13.37 9.18 0.42
C ASN A 14 -12.17 8.28 0.03
N PHE A 15 -12.10 7.80 -1.21
CA PHE A 15 -10.92 7.06 -1.68
C PHE A 15 -9.66 7.92 -1.81
N ALA A 16 -9.78 9.25 -1.74
CA ALA A 16 -8.62 10.14 -1.66
C ALA A 16 -7.67 9.78 -0.52
N MET A 17 -8.19 9.33 0.64
CA MET A 17 -7.36 8.87 1.76
C MET A 17 -6.59 7.58 1.43
N LEU A 18 -7.09 6.72 0.54
CA LEU A 18 -6.34 5.52 0.14
C LEU A 18 -5.05 5.86 -0.62
N ASN A 19 -4.95 7.07 -1.19
CA ASN A 19 -3.75 7.54 -1.87
C ASN A 19 -2.68 8.08 -0.91
N THR A 20 -2.95 8.16 0.40
CA THR A 20 -1.94 8.54 1.39
C THR A 20 -1.28 7.30 2.00
N ALA A 21 -0.02 7.46 2.42
CA ALA A 21 0.75 6.42 3.10
C ALA A 21 1.57 7.03 4.23
N LEU A 22 1.78 6.26 5.29
CA LEU A 22 2.78 6.59 6.30
C LEU A 22 4.15 6.14 5.80
N VAL A 23 5.09 7.07 5.67
CA VAL A 23 6.48 6.75 5.35
C VAL A 23 7.20 6.44 6.66
N ALA A 24 7.53 5.16 6.86
CA ALA A 24 8.31 4.72 8.01
C ALA A 24 9.77 4.46 7.59
N LEU A 25 10.71 4.91 8.42
CA LEU A 25 12.15 4.73 8.19
C LEU A 25 12.63 3.51 8.98
N LEU A 26 13.03 2.45 8.28
CA LEU A 26 13.63 1.27 8.90
C LEU A 26 15.15 1.40 8.92
N PRO A 27 15.82 1.28 10.08
CA PRO A 27 17.27 1.33 10.15
C PRO A 27 17.89 0.13 9.42
N LYS A 28 18.94 0.34 8.63
CA LYS A 28 19.69 -0.74 7.96
C LYS A 28 20.81 -1.32 8.83
N LYS A 29 21.26 -0.56 9.84
CA LYS A 29 22.36 -0.89 10.74
C LYS A 29 22.08 -0.35 12.13
N ASP A 30 22.73 -0.92 13.13
CA ASP A 30 22.72 -0.38 14.49
C ASP A 30 23.44 0.98 14.53
N GLY A 31 22.92 1.89 15.36
CA GLY A 31 23.45 3.25 15.47
C GLY A 31 23.25 4.11 14.21
N ALA A 32 22.21 3.85 13.41
CA ALA A 32 21.85 4.67 12.25
C ALA A 32 21.72 6.15 12.67
N SER A 33 22.45 7.03 11.98
CA SER A 33 22.55 8.46 12.32
C SER A 33 22.31 9.37 11.13
N SER A 34 22.59 8.90 9.91
CA SER A 34 22.30 9.62 8.67
C SER A 34 20.99 9.15 8.04
N VAL A 35 20.29 10.01 7.30
CA VAL A 35 19.10 9.65 6.52
C VAL A 35 19.37 8.49 5.55
N THR A 36 20.60 8.42 5.02
CA THR A 36 21.04 7.37 4.11
C THR A 36 21.18 6.01 4.77
N ASP A 37 21.18 5.93 6.11
CA ASP A 37 21.23 4.68 6.87
C ASP A 37 19.86 4.03 7.02
N TYR A 38 18.79 4.72 6.62
CA TYR A 38 17.44 4.20 6.69
C TYR A 38 16.95 3.73 5.32
N ARG A 39 16.09 2.72 5.34
CA ARG A 39 15.28 2.29 4.19
C ARG A 39 13.85 2.80 4.40
N PRO A 40 13.36 3.74 3.56
CA PRO A 40 11.98 4.15 3.64
C PRO A 40 11.07 3.00 3.18
N ILE A 41 9.98 2.77 3.92
CA ILE A 41 8.88 1.91 3.50
C ILE A 41 7.58 2.70 3.50
N SER A 42 6.70 2.40 2.54
CA SER A 42 5.37 2.98 2.47
C SER A 42 4.37 2.05 3.13
N LEU A 43 3.80 2.48 4.25
CA LEU A 43 2.70 1.80 4.92
C LEU A 43 1.38 2.35 4.40
N ILE A 44 0.81 1.63 3.44
CA ILE A 44 -0.51 1.95 2.84
C ILE A 44 -1.66 1.37 3.67
N HIS A 45 -2.86 1.88 3.43
CA HIS A 45 -4.09 1.37 4.02
C HIS A 45 -4.34 -0.11 3.68
N SER A 46 -4.87 -0.87 4.64
CA SER A 46 -5.13 -2.32 4.50
C SER A 46 -6.07 -2.63 3.33
N VAL A 47 -7.07 -1.79 3.08
CA VAL A 47 -8.01 -1.93 1.96
C VAL A 47 -7.28 -1.85 0.61
N ALA A 48 -6.45 -0.82 0.41
CA ALA A 48 -5.65 -0.67 -0.80
C ALA A 48 -4.69 -1.87 -0.98
N LYS A 49 -4.07 -2.33 0.11
CA LYS A 49 -3.19 -3.50 0.10
C LYS A 49 -3.92 -4.79 -0.31
N LEU A 50 -5.12 -5.02 0.18
CA LEU A 50 -5.94 -6.19 -0.18
C LEU A 50 -6.34 -6.16 -1.66
N ILE A 51 -6.73 -4.99 -2.17
CA ILE A 51 -7.08 -4.82 -3.58
C ILE A 51 -5.88 -5.13 -4.47
N SER A 52 -4.71 -4.55 -4.17
CA SER A 52 -3.47 -4.81 -4.92
C SER A 52 -3.08 -6.28 -4.89
N LYS A 53 -3.23 -6.96 -3.74
CA LYS A 53 -2.92 -8.39 -3.61
C LYS A 53 -3.85 -9.27 -4.47
N VAL A 54 -5.15 -9.01 -4.46
CA VAL A 54 -6.09 -9.75 -5.31
C VAL A 54 -5.74 -9.51 -6.78
N LEU A 55 -5.46 -8.27 -7.17
CA LEU A 55 -5.06 -7.95 -8.54
C LEU A 55 -3.78 -8.68 -8.96
N SER A 56 -2.75 -8.68 -8.11
CA SER A 56 -1.49 -9.39 -8.40
C SER A 56 -1.69 -10.89 -8.53
N MET A 57 -2.55 -11.50 -7.70
CA MET A 57 -2.88 -12.92 -7.81
C MET A 57 -3.59 -13.24 -9.12
N ARG A 58 -4.49 -12.37 -9.60
CA ARG A 58 -5.16 -12.57 -10.90
C ARG A 58 -4.22 -12.34 -12.08
N LEU A 59 -3.29 -11.39 -11.98
CA LEU A 59 -2.28 -11.16 -13.01
C LEU A 59 -1.31 -12.34 -13.11
N ALA A 60 -0.92 -12.93 -11.98
CA ALA A 60 -0.02 -14.08 -11.94
C ALA A 60 -0.58 -15.34 -12.65
N THR A 61 -1.90 -15.42 -12.86
CA THR A 61 -2.50 -16.55 -13.60
C THR A 61 -2.52 -16.37 -15.12
N ILE A 62 -2.23 -15.17 -15.61
CA ILE A 62 -2.29 -14.80 -17.04
C ILE A 62 -0.88 -14.52 -17.59
N MET A 63 0.10 -14.32 -16.71
CA MET A 63 1.51 -14.15 -17.03
C MET A 63 2.28 -15.46 -16.91
#